data_AF-A0A2D6GB64-F1
#
_entry.id   AF-A0A2D6GB64-F1
#
_cell.length_a   1.000
_cell.length_b   1.000
_cell.length_c   1.000
_cell.angle_alpha   90.00
_cell.angle_beta   90.00
_cell.angle_gamma   90.00
#
_symmetry.space_group_name_H-M   'P 1'
#
loop_
_entity.id
_entity.type
_entity.pdbx_description
1 polymer ?
#
loop_
_entity_poly.entity_id
_entity_poly.type
_entity_poly.pdbx_seq_one_letter_code
_entity_poly.pdbx_strand_id
1 'polypeptide(L)'
;MEYWIALAIRSGIGVIFGILFGFVGLMITFAVVPGYYTPPLWMLVLTTALGASIAGFLAFYKPDVPWRIAARGFALALIGGFIGGWIGYWYAQTFYPDGVRNVMLVARSVKSPAITPFISSAAIGSTGVGAVYYAIRAWRYHEV
;
A
#
# COMPACT_ATOMS: atom_id res chain seq x y z
N MET A 1 1.36 26.15 10.64
CA MET A 1 1.89 25.87 9.28
C MET A 1 2.82 24.67 9.28
N GLU A 2 3.73 24.57 10.25
CA GLU A 2 4.71 23.48 10.41
C GLU A 2 4.09 22.08 10.48
N TYR A 3 2.98 21.92 11.20
CA TYR A 3 2.25 20.65 11.31
C TYR A 3 1.81 20.07 9.94
N TRP A 4 1.28 20.91 9.06
CA TRP A 4 0.82 20.49 7.72
C TRP A 4 1.99 20.11 6.81
N ILE A 5 3.13 20.81 6.95
CA ILE A 5 4.36 20.49 6.22
C ILE A 5 4.92 19.14 6.69
N ALA A 6 4.98 18.91 8.00
CA ALA A 6 5.42 17.64 8.56
C ALA A 6 4.52 16.47 8.13
N LEU A 7 3.19 16.68 8.12
CA LEU A 7 2.24 15.69 7.63
C LEU A 7 2.45 15.38 6.15
N ALA A 8 2.66 16.41 5.32
CA ALA A 8 2.93 16.25 3.90
C ALA A 8 4.24 15.50 3.63
N ILE A 9 5.32 15.83 4.34
CA ILE A 9 6.62 15.15 4.23
C ILE A 9 6.49 13.69 4.64
N ARG A 10 5.84 13.40 5.78
CA ARG A 10 5.59 12.00 6.22
C ARG A 10 4.74 11.24 5.21
N SER A 11 3.73 11.89 4.63
CA SER A 11 2.90 11.27 3.59
C SER A 11 3.72 10.99 2.32
N GLY A 12 4.56 11.93 1.88
CA GLY A 12 5.43 11.73 0.71
C GLY A 12 6.42 10.57 0.92
N ILE A 13 7.08 10.56 2.07
CA ILE A 13 7.99 9.49 2.49
C ILE A 13 7.23 8.16 2.59
N GLY A 14 6.04 8.17 3.20
CA GLY A 14 5.18 6.99 3.36
C GLY A 14 4.77 6.39 2.02
N VAL A 15 4.45 7.21 1.00
CA VAL A 15 4.17 6.72 -0.35
C VAL A 15 5.42 6.11 -0.99
N ILE A 16 6.57 6.78 -0.91
CA ILE A 16 7.83 6.27 -1.50
C ILE A 16 8.20 4.91 -0.89
N PHE A 17 8.25 4.81 0.44
CA PHE A 17 8.53 3.54 1.11
C PHE A 17 7.40 2.53 0.92
N GLY A 18 6.15 2.97 0.82
CA GLY A 18 5.00 2.13 0.49
C GLY A 18 5.15 1.44 -0.86
N ILE A 19 5.66 2.16 -1.86
CA ILE A 19 5.94 1.58 -3.17
C ILE A 19 7.07 0.55 -3.08
N LEU A 20 8.17 0.89 -2.39
CA LEU A 20 9.31 -0.02 -2.22
C LEU A 20 8.91 -1.31 -1.48
N PHE A 21 8.19 -1.19 -0.36
CA PHE A 21 7.75 -2.34 0.43
C PHE A 21 6.67 -3.14 -0.29
N GLY A 22 5.76 -2.50 -1.02
CA GLY A 22 4.79 -3.19 -1.87
C GLY A 22 5.47 -4.00 -2.97
N PHE A 23 6.53 -3.45 -3.58
CA PHE A 23 7.35 -4.15 -4.57
C PHE A 23 8.09 -5.36 -3.97
N VAL A 24 8.68 -5.21 -2.79
CA VAL A 24 9.29 -6.32 -2.05
C VAL A 24 8.25 -7.40 -1.75
N GLY A 25 7.04 -7.01 -1.33
CA GLY A 25 5.92 -7.93 -1.11
C GLY A 25 5.61 -8.77 -2.36
N LEU A 26 5.58 -8.17 -3.55
CA LEU A 26 5.40 -8.89 -4.81
C LEU A 26 6.57 -9.82 -5.13
N MET A 27 7.81 -9.36 -4.94
CA MET A 27 9.00 -10.19 -5.18
C MET A 27 8.98 -11.47 -4.34
N ILE A 28 8.59 -11.35 -3.07
CA ILE A 28 8.42 -12.50 -2.17
C ILE A 28 7.34 -13.44 -2.72
N THR A 29 6.20 -12.92 -3.17
CA THR A 29 5.14 -13.75 -3.76
C THR A 29 5.63 -14.53 -4.97
N PHE A 30 6.40 -13.92 -5.86
CA PHE A 30 6.97 -14.61 -7.02
C PHE A 30 8.08 -15.59 -6.68
N ALA A 31 8.83 -15.36 -5.61
CA ALA A 31 9.87 -16.28 -5.15
C ALA A 31 9.27 -17.54 -4.47
N VAL A 32 8.14 -17.38 -3.78
CA VAL A 32 7.51 -18.46 -3.00
C VAL A 32 6.53 -19.28 -3.84
N VAL A 33 5.86 -18.67 -4.82
CA VAL A 33 4.94 -19.39 -5.70
C VAL A 33 5.74 -20.15 -6.78
N PRO A 34 5.58 -21.48 -6.91
CA PRO A 34 6.30 -22.26 -7.91
C PRO A 34 6.03 -21.70 -9.32
N GLY A 35 7.08 -21.52 -10.13
CA GLY A 35 7.02 -20.82 -11.42
C GLY A 35 6.10 -21.41 -12.50
N TYR A 36 5.49 -22.58 -12.24
CA TYR A 36 4.45 -23.16 -13.08
C TYR A 36 3.04 -22.64 -12.76
N TYR A 37 2.87 -22.05 -11.57
CA TYR A 37 1.62 -21.46 -11.11
C TYR A 37 1.71 -19.95 -11.15
N THR A 38 0.72 -19.37 -11.76
CA THR A 38 0.56 -17.94 -11.80
C THR A 38 -0.16 -17.48 -10.53
N PRO A 39 0.44 -16.63 -9.68
CA PRO A 39 -0.19 -16.21 -8.42
C PRO A 39 -1.58 -15.62 -8.69
N PRO A 40 -2.63 -16.07 -7.98
CA PRO A 40 -3.94 -15.49 -8.14
C PRO A 40 -3.94 -14.02 -7.66
N LEU A 41 -4.80 -13.20 -8.27
CA LEU A 41 -4.88 -11.76 -8.00
C LEU A 41 -5.00 -11.42 -6.52
N TRP A 42 -5.90 -12.11 -5.82
CA TRP A 42 -6.16 -11.83 -4.40
C TRP A 42 -4.88 -11.96 -3.56
N MET A 43 -3.98 -12.88 -3.94
CA MET A 43 -2.71 -13.07 -3.25
C MET A 43 -1.72 -11.96 -3.57
N LEU A 44 -1.65 -11.51 -4.83
CA LEU A 44 -0.85 -10.35 -5.23
C LEU A 44 -1.33 -9.08 -4.50
N VAL A 45 -2.64 -8.91 -4.33
CA VAL A 45 -3.25 -7.80 -3.58
C VAL A 45 -2.86 -7.89 -2.11
N LEU A 46 -3.04 -9.06 -1.47
CA LEU A 46 -2.67 -9.26 -0.07
C LEU A 46 -1.21 -8.90 0.20
N THR A 47 -0.27 -9.42 -0.59
CA THR A 47 1.16 -9.22 -0.30
C THR A 47 1.63 -7.80 -0.60
N THR A 48 1.12 -7.19 -1.67
CA THR A 48 1.45 -5.81 -2.03
C THR A 48 0.84 -4.83 -1.02
N ALA A 49 -0.43 -5.02 -0.68
CA ALA A 49 -1.13 -4.21 0.31
C ALA A 49 -0.44 -4.35 1.67
N LEU A 50 -0.09 -5.56 2.10
CA LEU A 50 0.61 -5.77 3.37
C LEU A 50 1.96 -5.05 3.39
N GLY A 51 2.77 -5.18 2.34
CA GLY A 51 4.05 -4.47 2.22
C GLY A 51 3.85 -2.95 2.28
N ALA A 52 2.97 -2.41 1.42
CA ALA A 52 2.67 -0.99 1.38
C ALA A 52 2.12 -0.46 2.72
N SER A 53 1.31 -1.25 3.42
CA SER A 53 0.69 -0.89 4.69
C SER A 53 1.63 -0.90 5.88
N ILE A 54 2.66 -1.75 5.86
CA ILE A 54 3.74 -1.66 6.85
C ILE A 54 4.43 -0.30 6.75
N ALA A 55 4.83 0.11 5.55
CA ALA A 55 5.48 1.40 5.34
C ALA A 55 4.54 2.59 5.63
N GLY A 56 3.29 2.51 5.16
CA GLY A 56 2.28 3.54 5.42
C GLY A 56 1.97 3.70 6.91
N PHE A 57 1.96 2.60 7.67
CA PHE A 57 1.83 2.65 9.13
C PHE A 57 3.07 3.24 9.81
N LEU A 58 4.27 2.77 9.44
CA LEU A 58 5.53 3.22 10.02
C LEU A 58 5.76 4.73 9.81
N ALA A 59 5.31 5.28 8.68
CA ALA A 59 5.39 6.71 8.40
C ALA A 59 4.66 7.60 9.43
N PHE A 60 3.66 7.06 10.13
CA PHE A 60 2.87 7.78 11.15
C PHE A 60 2.94 7.13 12.54
N TYR A 61 3.80 6.13 12.72
CA TYR A 61 3.96 5.45 13.99
C TYR A 61 4.70 6.35 14.98
N LYS A 62 4.15 6.47 16.19
CA LYS A 62 4.80 7.09 17.35
C LYS A 62 4.95 6.00 18.42
N PRO A 63 6.17 5.76 18.96
CA PRO A 63 6.43 4.66 19.90
C PRO A 63 5.73 4.85 21.25
N ASP A 64 5.45 6.09 21.64
CA ASP A 64 4.83 6.42 22.94
C ASP A 64 3.32 6.16 22.99
N VAL A 65 2.73 5.72 21.88
CA VAL A 65 1.29 5.50 21.72
C VAL A 65 0.91 4.13 22.25
N PRO A 66 -0.21 3.99 23.00
CA PRO A 66 -0.65 2.69 23.49
C PRO A 66 -0.91 1.71 22.34
N TRP A 67 -0.55 0.44 22.56
CA TRP A 67 -0.59 -0.61 21.53
C TRP A 67 -1.96 -0.72 20.81
N ARG A 68 -3.07 -0.45 21.51
CA ARG A 68 -4.42 -0.49 20.93
C ARG A 68 -4.62 0.56 19.83
N ILE A 69 -4.06 1.74 20.00
CA ILE A 69 -4.13 2.83 19.03
C ILE A 69 -3.18 2.54 17.87
N ALA A 70 -1.99 2.00 18.14
CA ALA A 70 -1.07 1.54 17.11
C ALA A 70 -1.70 0.43 16.24
N ALA A 71 -2.30 -0.59 16.85
CA ALA A 71 -2.98 -1.68 16.14
C ALA A 71 -4.14 -1.18 15.26
N ARG A 72 -4.92 -0.20 15.74
CA ARG A 72 -5.97 0.45 14.94
C ARG A 72 -5.38 1.20 13.75
N GLY A 73 -4.30 1.95 13.95
CA GLY A 73 -3.60 2.64 12.86
C GLY A 73 -3.10 1.68 11.80
N PHE A 74 -2.52 0.54 12.22
CA PHE A 74 -2.08 -0.49 11.29
C PHE A 74 -3.25 -1.17 10.55
N ALA A 75 -4.34 -1.48 11.24
CA ALA A 75 -5.54 -2.05 10.61
C ALA A 75 -6.15 -1.10 9.57
N LEU A 76 -6.18 0.20 9.86
CA LEU A 76 -6.65 1.21 8.91
C LEU A 76 -5.70 1.36 7.73
N ALA A 77 -4.39 1.35 7.96
CA ALA A 77 -3.38 1.34 6.90
C ALA A 77 -3.55 0.11 5.99
N LEU A 78 -3.80 -1.08 6.57
CA LEU A 78 -4.12 -2.30 5.82
C LEU A 78 -5.36 -2.12 4.96
N ILE A 79 -6.48 -1.69 5.54
CA ILE A 79 -7.72 -1.44 4.78
C ILE A 79 -7.49 -0.46 3.63
N GLY A 80 -6.77 0.63 3.87
CA GLY A 80 -6.39 1.60 2.85
C GLY A 80 -5.52 0.99 1.75
N GLY A 81 -4.55 0.16 2.11
CA GLY A 81 -3.69 -0.56 1.16
C GLY A 81 -4.46 -1.56 0.31
N PHE A 82 -5.40 -2.30 0.91
CA PHE A 82 -6.28 -3.25 0.21
C PHE A 82 -7.20 -2.57 -0.78
N ILE A 83 -7.92 -1.53 -0.34
CA ILE A 83 -8.80 -0.75 -1.20
C ILE A 83 -7.98 -0.08 -2.32
N GLY A 84 -6.84 0.52 -1.96
CA GLY A 84 -5.91 1.12 -2.91
C GLY A 84 -5.46 0.14 -3.99
N GLY A 85 -4.93 -1.01 -3.60
CA GLY A 85 -4.47 -2.04 -4.55
C GLY A 85 -5.59 -2.56 -5.45
N TRP A 86 -6.81 -2.68 -4.94
CA TRP A 86 -7.97 -3.04 -5.78
C TRP A 86 -8.27 -1.92 -6.79
N ILE A 87 -8.32 -0.65 -6.37
CA ILE A 87 -8.51 0.49 -7.28
C ILE A 87 -7.43 0.53 -8.36
N GLY A 88 -6.16 0.32 -8.00
CA GLY A 88 -5.06 0.27 -8.97
C GLY A 88 -5.17 -0.87 -9.95
N TYR A 89 -5.70 -2.01 -9.53
CA TYR A 89 -6.01 -3.11 -10.43
C TYR A 89 -7.06 -2.68 -11.47
N TRP A 90 -8.17 -2.10 -11.04
CA TRP A 90 -9.23 -1.64 -11.96
C TRP A 90 -8.70 -0.58 -12.92
N TYR A 91 -7.90 0.36 -12.40
CA TYR A 91 -7.20 1.36 -13.20
C TYR A 91 -6.30 0.71 -14.25
N ALA A 92 -5.50 -0.31 -13.87
CA ALA A 92 -4.67 -1.04 -14.82
C ALA A 92 -5.49 -1.73 -15.91
N GLN A 93 -6.69 -2.25 -15.61
CA GLN A 93 -7.57 -2.86 -16.62
C GLN A 93 -8.06 -1.84 -17.65
N THR A 94 -8.37 -0.63 -17.21
CA THR A 94 -8.90 0.42 -18.09
C THR A 94 -7.84 0.93 -19.06
N PHE A 95 -6.60 1.14 -18.59
CA PHE A 95 -5.54 1.75 -19.40
C PHE A 95 -4.64 0.74 -20.12
N TYR A 96 -4.60 -0.52 -19.66
CA TYR A 96 -3.84 -1.61 -20.29
C TYR A 96 -4.75 -2.81 -20.61
N PRO A 97 -5.81 -2.64 -21.42
CA PRO A 97 -6.79 -3.69 -21.69
C PRO A 97 -6.15 -4.93 -22.30
N ASP A 98 -5.16 -4.79 -23.20
CA ASP A 98 -4.48 -5.93 -23.84
C ASP A 98 -3.49 -6.63 -22.92
N GLY A 99 -2.84 -5.88 -22.03
CA GLY A 99 -1.97 -6.40 -20.97
C GLY A 99 -2.73 -7.13 -19.86
N VAL A 100 -4.05 -6.92 -19.76
CA VAL A 100 -4.93 -7.55 -18.75
C VAL A 100 -5.90 -8.59 -19.34
N ARG A 101 -6.27 -8.48 -20.63
CA ARG A 101 -7.16 -9.43 -21.32
C ARG A 101 -6.43 -10.62 -21.96
N ASN A 102 -5.24 -10.43 -22.54
CA ASN A 102 -4.48 -11.53 -23.16
C ASN A 102 -3.53 -12.23 -22.18
N VAL A 103 -3.23 -11.55 -21.08
CA VAL A 103 -2.51 -12.09 -19.93
C VAL A 103 -3.48 -11.88 -18.77
N MET A 104 -4.38 -12.85 -18.52
CA MET A 104 -5.08 -12.95 -17.23
C MET A 104 -4.09 -12.49 -16.18
N LEU A 105 -4.42 -11.47 -15.38
CA LEU A 105 -3.84 -11.05 -14.09
C LEU A 105 -2.70 -11.86 -13.49
N VAL A 106 -1.68 -12.02 -14.29
CA VAL A 106 -0.52 -12.77 -14.02
C VAL A 106 0.49 -11.76 -14.48
N ALA A 107 0.88 -10.93 -13.53
CA ALA A 107 2.27 -10.63 -13.45
C ALA A 107 2.99 -11.99 -13.55
N ARG A 108 3.32 -12.46 -14.77
CA ARG A 108 4.22 -13.61 -14.95
C ARG A 108 5.61 -13.20 -14.46
N SER A 109 5.80 -11.89 -14.38
CA SER A 109 6.99 -11.22 -14.01
C SER A 109 6.63 -9.88 -13.37
N VAL A 110 7.49 -9.43 -12.46
CA VAL A 110 7.43 -8.10 -11.86
C VAL A 110 7.69 -6.96 -12.86
N LYS A 111 8.02 -7.29 -14.11
CA LYS A 111 8.21 -6.35 -15.21
C LYS A 111 6.92 -5.93 -15.92
N SER A 112 5.76 -6.44 -15.50
CA SER A 112 4.48 -6.09 -16.16
C SER A 112 4.11 -4.61 -15.94
N PRO A 113 3.70 -3.87 -16.99
CA PRO A 113 3.28 -2.46 -16.86
C PRO A 113 2.11 -2.25 -15.89
N ALA A 114 1.27 -3.26 -15.72
CA ALA A 114 0.10 -3.22 -14.83
C ALA A 114 0.47 -3.22 -13.33
N ILE A 115 1.72 -3.51 -12.97
CA ILE A 115 2.19 -3.58 -11.58
C ILE A 115 2.39 -2.18 -10.98
N THR A 116 2.84 -1.22 -11.77
CA THR A 116 3.07 0.15 -11.32
C THR A 116 1.80 0.83 -10.76
N PRO A 117 0.66 0.88 -11.49
CA PRO A 117 -0.56 1.46 -10.93
C PRO A 117 -1.08 0.67 -9.73
N PHE A 118 -0.85 -0.64 -9.71
CA PHE A 118 -1.25 -1.53 -8.63
C PHE A 118 -0.50 -1.25 -7.31
N ILE A 119 0.83 -1.20 -7.33
CA ILE A 119 1.63 -0.88 -6.14
C ILE A 119 1.41 0.57 -5.71
N SER A 120 1.37 1.50 -6.67
CA SER A 120 1.28 2.94 -6.37
C SER A 120 -0.03 3.27 -5.68
N SER A 121 -1.14 2.71 -6.15
CA SER A 121 -2.46 2.89 -5.52
C SER A 121 -2.55 2.25 -4.14
N ALA A 122 -1.94 1.08 -3.90
CA ALA A 122 -1.86 0.47 -2.57
C ALA A 122 -1.08 1.37 -1.60
N ALA A 123 0.07 1.91 -2.05
CA ALA A 123 0.87 2.84 -1.26
C ALA A 123 0.12 4.14 -0.94
N ILE A 124 -0.54 4.75 -1.95
CA ILE A 124 -1.36 5.95 -1.77
C ILE A 124 -2.54 5.69 -0.84
N GLY A 125 -3.27 4.60 -1.04
CA GLY A 125 -4.43 4.23 -0.23
C GLY A 125 -4.05 4.00 1.22
N SER A 126 -3.01 3.21 1.47
CA SER A 126 -2.52 2.97 2.83
C SER A 126 -2.03 4.26 3.49
N THR A 127 -1.24 5.06 2.78
CA THR A 127 -0.65 6.27 3.36
C THR A 127 -1.70 7.34 3.59
N GLY A 128 -2.66 7.49 2.67
CA GLY A 128 -3.75 8.44 2.80
C GLY A 128 -4.63 8.13 4.01
N VAL A 129 -5.03 6.86 4.19
CA VAL A 129 -5.80 6.45 5.36
C VAL A 129 -4.98 6.61 6.65
N GLY A 130 -3.69 6.28 6.63
CA GLY A 130 -2.76 6.49 7.74
C GLY A 130 -2.63 7.97 8.11
N ALA A 131 -2.50 8.86 7.13
CA ALA A 131 -2.41 10.31 7.31
C ALA A 131 -3.69 10.89 7.92
N VAL A 132 -4.86 10.46 7.43
CA VAL A 132 -6.16 10.87 7.98
C VAL A 132 -6.29 10.41 9.44
N TYR A 133 -5.94 9.16 9.72
CA TYR A 133 -6.00 8.65 11.09
C TYR A 133 -5.05 9.38 12.04
N TYR A 134 -3.82 9.65 11.58
CA TYR A 134 -2.86 10.45 12.32
C TYR A 134 -3.38 11.87 12.57
N ALA A 135 -3.98 12.51 11.57
CA ALA A 135 -4.53 13.85 11.72
C ALA A 135 -5.68 13.90 12.74
N ILE A 136 -6.57 12.91 12.74
CA ILE A 136 -7.64 12.79 13.74
C ILE A 136 -7.06 12.61 15.14
N ARG A 137 -6.02 11.79 15.29
CA ARG A 137 -5.33 11.60 16.58
C ARG A 137 -4.64 12.86 17.06
N ALA A 138 -3.89 13.53 16.19
CA ALA A 138 -3.21 14.77 16.52
C ALA A 138 -4.20 15.86 16.96
N TRP A 139 -5.36 15.94 16.30
CA TRP A 139 -6.43 16.84 16.72
C TRP A 139 -7.06 16.45 18.06
N ARG A 140 -7.40 15.16 18.26
CA ARG A 140 -8.11 14.69 19.45
C ARG A 140 -7.25 14.63 20.71
N TYR A 141 -5.98 14.30 20.56
CA TYR A 141 -5.03 14.08 21.66
C TYR A 141 -3.98 15.19 21.78
N HIS A 142 -4.07 16.24 20.96
CA HIS A 142 -3.10 17.33 20.90
C HIS A 142 -1.65 16.83 20.75
N GLU A 143 -1.46 15.74 20.00
CA GLU A 143 -0.13 15.21 19.69
C GLU A 143 0.54 16.16 18.69
N VAL A 144 1.38 17.07 19.19
CA VAL A 144 2.32 17.86 18.38
C VAL A 144 3.50 16.99 17.96
#